data_AF-A0A4U0TY21-F1
#
_entry.id   AF-A0A4U0TY21-F1
#
_cell.length_a   1.000
_cell.length_b   1.000
_cell.length_c   1.000
_cell.angle_alpha   90.00
_cell.angle_beta   90.00
_cell.angle_gamma   90.00
#
_symmetry.space_group_name_H-M   'P 1'
#
loop_
_entity.id
_entity.type
_entity.pdbx_description
1 polymer ?
#
loop_
_entity_poly.entity_id
_entity_poly.type
_entity_poly.pdbx_seq_one_letter_code
_entity_poly.pdbx_strand_id
1 'polypeptide(L)'
;MKQTDIQSFATSQLTLLDHELQAELAETQLLTSTHAPTVLQRAGLALLNLTLSSQRTGFGGKTLLELGLDPAVGGGDLPEHGLRTGDICAVAEQPKGAERKKERESMEERGCSGVVTRVQREAVTVALDKDEVEVPRGKLWL
;
A
#
# COMPACT_ATOMS: atom_id res chain seq x y z
N MET A 1 -9.97 -6.54 44.88
CA MET A 1 -9.45 -6.10 43.56
C MET A 1 -9.50 -4.59 43.54
N LYS A 2 -8.42 -3.89 43.16
CA LYS A 2 -8.46 -2.43 43.00
C LYS A 2 -9.38 -2.10 41.83
N GLN A 3 -10.32 -1.17 42.04
CA GLN A 3 -11.18 -0.67 40.98
C GLN A 3 -10.32 0.10 39.98
N THR A 4 -10.39 -0.29 38.71
CA THR A 4 -9.67 0.39 37.63
C THR A 4 -10.30 1.76 37.42
N ASP A 5 -9.52 2.83 37.59
CA ASP A 5 -9.92 4.13 37.09
C ASP A 5 -9.88 4.12 35.56
N ILE A 6 -11.06 4.18 34.96
CA ILE A 6 -11.26 4.08 33.51
C ILE A 6 -10.55 5.22 32.79
N GLN A 7 -10.53 6.43 33.38
CA GLN A 7 -9.93 7.60 32.74
C GLN A 7 -8.40 7.47 32.67
N SER A 8 -7.76 7.14 33.80
CA SER A 8 -6.31 6.90 33.83
C SER A 8 -5.90 5.73 32.93
N PHE A 9 -6.67 4.64 32.92
CA PHE A 9 -6.42 3.51 32.03
C PHE A 9 -6.50 3.92 30.56
N ALA A 10 -7.60 4.55 30.13
CA ALA A 10 -7.80 4.96 28.75
C ALA A 10 -6.72 5.95 28.27
N THR A 11 -6.39 6.94 29.10
CA THR A 11 -5.31 7.90 28.81
C THR A 11 -3.97 7.19 28.61
N SER A 12 -3.66 6.22 29.49
CA SER A 12 -2.42 5.46 29.37
C SER A 12 -2.39 4.60 28.10
N GLN A 13 -3.52 3.97 27.74
CA GLN A 13 -3.62 3.18 26.51
C GLN A 13 -3.47 4.04 25.26
N LEU A 14 -4.09 5.22 25.22
CA LEU A 14 -3.94 6.14 24.08
C LEU A 14 -2.49 6.58 23.90
N THR A 15 -1.78 6.88 24.99
CA THR A 15 -0.34 7.19 24.92
C THR A 15 0.48 6.02 24.39
N LEU A 16 0.21 4.79 24.85
CA LEU A 16 0.93 3.61 24.37
C LEU A 16 0.68 3.32 22.89
N LEU A 17 -0.57 3.47 22.43
CA LEU A 17 -0.95 3.30 21.03
C LEU A 17 -0.30 4.37 20.14
N ASP A 18 -0.21 5.61 20.59
CA ASP A 18 0.49 6.66 19.83
C ASP A 18 1.98 6.33 19.69
N HIS A 19 2.63 5.90 20.79
CA HIS A 19 4.03 5.47 20.75
C HIS A 19 4.26 4.28 19.81
N GLU A 20 3.37 3.29 19.81
CA GLU A 20 3.41 2.15 18.90
C GLU A 20 3.27 2.60 17.45
N LEU A 21 2.26 3.43 17.15
CA LEU A 21 2.03 3.98 15.82
C LEU A 21 3.24 4.77 15.29
N GLN A 22 3.84 5.63 16.11
CA GLN A 22 5.03 6.38 15.70
C GLN A 22 6.22 5.46 15.40
N ALA A 23 6.40 4.39 16.18
CA ALA A 23 7.46 3.41 15.94
C ALA A 23 7.23 2.65 14.62
N GLU A 24 6.00 2.21 14.37
CA GLU A 24 5.62 1.50 13.14
C GLU A 24 5.77 2.37 11.88
N LEU A 25 5.36 3.65 11.96
CA LEU A 25 5.54 4.61 10.87
C LEU A 25 7.02 4.84 10.56
N ALA A 26 7.85 4.99 11.59
CA ALA A 26 9.29 5.17 11.42
C ALA A 26 9.97 3.94 10.80
N GLU A 27 9.56 2.74 11.21
CA GLU A 27 10.04 1.48 10.62
C GLU A 27 9.64 1.36 9.15
N THR A 28 8.36 1.58 8.84
CA THR A 28 7.83 1.51 7.47
C THR A 28 8.52 2.51 6.56
N GLN A 29 8.70 3.75 7.02
CA GLN A 29 9.41 4.79 6.26
C GLN A 29 10.88 4.42 6.03
N LEU A 30 11.54 3.81 7.02
CA LEU A 30 12.92 3.34 6.86
C LEU A 30 13.00 2.22 5.82
N LEU A 31 12.10 1.24 5.87
CA LEU A 31 12.06 0.11 4.93
C LEU A 31 11.85 0.60 3.48
N THR A 32 10.83 1.42 3.25
CA THR A 32 10.49 1.92 1.91
C THR A 32 11.57 2.84 1.34
N SER A 33 12.20 3.68 2.17
CA SER A 33 13.22 4.63 1.70
C SER A 33 14.62 4.03 1.52
N THR A 34 14.90 2.86 2.10
CA THR A 34 16.24 2.24 2.10
C THR A 34 16.35 1.07 1.12
N HIS A 35 15.30 0.26 1.01
CA HIS A 35 15.34 -0.96 0.20
C HIS A 35 14.90 -0.72 -1.24
N ALA A 36 15.48 -1.48 -2.17
CA ALA A 36 15.01 -1.47 -3.54
C ALA A 36 13.62 -2.14 -3.62
N PRO A 37 12.74 -1.71 -4.54
CA PRO A 37 11.40 -2.30 -4.69
C PRO A 37 11.41 -3.83 -4.86
N THR A 38 12.42 -4.39 -5.52
CA THR A 38 12.60 -5.84 -5.70
C THR A 38 12.89 -6.58 -4.39
N VAL A 39 13.53 -5.92 -3.42
CA VAL A 39 13.77 -6.47 -2.08
C VAL A 39 12.47 -6.45 -1.28
N LEU A 40 11.71 -5.36 -1.36
CA LEU A 40 10.41 -5.24 -0.70
C LEU A 40 9.43 -6.31 -1.22
N GLN A 41 9.42 -6.58 -2.53
CA GLN A 41 8.60 -7.65 -3.10
C GLN A 41 8.99 -9.04 -2.60
N ARG A 42 10.29 -9.33 -2.48
CA ARG A 42 10.75 -10.61 -1.92
C ARG A 42 10.41 -10.77 -0.45
N ALA A 43 10.32 -9.66 0.28
CA ALA A 43 9.85 -9.64 1.66
C ALA A 43 8.31 -9.73 1.76
N GLY A 44 7.59 -9.71 0.64
CA GLY A 44 6.13 -9.76 0.60
C GLY A 44 5.45 -8.43 0.95
N LEU A 45 6.20 -7.32 0.97
CA LEU A 45 5.73 -5.97 1.32
C LEU A 45 5.32 -5.11 0.12
N ALA A 46 5.65 -5.55 -1.11
CA ALA A 46 5.33 -4.82 -2.32
C ALA A 46 5.00 -5.76 -3.48
N LEU A 47 4.20 -5.28 -4.44
CA LEU A 47 3.91 -5.95 -5.70
C LEU A 47 4.34 -5.07 -6.86
N LEU A 48 5.28 -5.58 -7.65
CA LEU A 48 5.85 -4.88 -8.81
C LEU A 48 5.21 -5.34 -10.11
N ASN A 49 5.47 -4.57 -11.16
CA ASN A 49 5.06 -4.83 -12.53
C ASN A 49 3.54 -4.97 -12.68
N LEU A 50 2.78 -4.14 -11.97
CA LEU A 50 1.34 -4.15 -12.04
C LEU A 50 0.83 -3.29 -13.20
N THR A 51 -0.34 -3.64 -13.71
CA THR A 51 -1.11 -2.83 -14.66
C THR A 51 -2.55 -2.74 -14.18
N LEU A 52 -3.24 -1.68 -14.59
CA LEU A 52 -4.65 -1.49 -14.29
C LEU A 52 -5.49 -2.44 -15.15
N SER A 53 -6.00 -3.51 -14.54
CA SER A 53 -6.89 -4.47 -15.19
C SER A 53 -8.30 -3.92 -15.34
N SER A 54 -8.82 -3.28 -14.28
CA SER A 54 -10.13 -2.62 -14.31
C SER A 54 -10.20 -1.45 -13.33
N GLN A 55 -11.01 -0.44 -13.67
CA GLN A 55 -11.36 0.67 -12.78
C GLN A 55 -12.88 0.82 -12.75
N ARG A 56 -13.47 0.82 -11.55
CA ARG A 56 -14.93 0.92 -11.37
C ARG A 56 -15.29 1.65 -10.09
N THR A 57 -16.48 2.24 -10.03
CA THR A 57 -17.01 2.81 -8.79
C THR A 57 -17.50 1.69 -7.86
N GLY A 58 -17.10 1.75 -6.60
CA GLY A 58 -17.46 0.80 -5.55
C GLY A 58 -18.43 1.38 -4.52
N PHE A 59 -18.52 0.70 -3.38
CA PHE A 59 -19.35 1.12 -2.26
C PHE A 59 -18.90 2.49 -1.73
N GLY A 60 -19.87 3.34 -1.37
CA GLY A 60 -19.60 4.67 -0.85
C GLY A 60 -19.02 5.65 -1.89
N GLY A 61 -19.15 5.36 -3.19
CA GLY A 61 -18.66 6.23 -4.27
C GLY A 61 -17.17 6.10 -4.56
N LYS A 62 -16.44 5.29 -3.79
CA LYS A 62 -14.98 5.14 -3.91
C LYS A 62 -14.59 4.47 -5.22
N THR A 63 -13.48 4.91 -5.81
CA THR A 63 -12.89 4.26 -6.99
C THR A 63 -12.19 2.97 -6.59
N LEU A 64 -12.54 1.85 -7.24
CA LEU A 64 -11.87 0.56 -7.10
C LEU A 64 -10.92 0.34 -8.28
N LEU A 65 -9.64 0.09 -7.98
CA LEU A 65 -8.63 -0.33 -8.94
C LEU A 65 -8.37 -1.81 -8.78
N GLU A 66 -8.48 -2.56 -9.86
CA GLU A 66 -8.06 -3.94 -9.95
C GLU A 66 -6.72 -4.00 -10.67
N LEU A 67 -5.70 -4.48 -9.96
CA LEU A 67 -4.31 -4.48 -10.39
C LEU A 67 -3.87 -5.93 -10.57
N GLY A 68 -3.38 -6.26 -11.75
CA GLY A 68 -2.77 -7.56 -12.07
C GLY A 68 -1.36 -7.40 -12.64
N LEU A 69 -0.62 -8.49 -12.75
CA LEU A 69 0.71 -8.45 -13.39
C LEU A 69 0.59 -8.02 -14.86
N ASP A 70 1.53 -7.19 -15.29
CA ASP A 70 1.71 -6.78 -16.67
C ASP A 70 1.95 -8.02 -17.55
N PRO A 71 1.02 -8.34 -18.48
CA PRO A 71 1.13 -9.52 -19.34
C PRO A 71 2.44 -9.60 -20.14
N ALA A 72 3.12 -8.47 -20.35
CA ALA A 72 4.37 -8.41 -21.09
C ALA A 72 5.61 -8.90 -20.30
N VAL A 73 5.55 -8.95 -18.96
CA VAL A 73 6.66 -9.38 -18.09
C VAL A 73 6.32 -10.57 -17.20
N GLY A 74 5.05 -10.91 -17.07
CA GLY A 74 4.57 -12.11 -16.40
C GLY A 74 3.05 -12.13 -16.46
N GLY A 75 2.46 -13.22 -16.90
CA GLY A 75 1.01 -13.43 -16.86
C GLY A 75 0.65 -14.51 -15.84
N GLY A 76 -0.54 -14.39 -15.25
CA GLY A 76 -1.08 -15.37 -14.31
C GLY A 76 -1.02 -14.89 -12.86
N ASP A 77 -0.56 -15.76 -11.95
CA ASP A 77 -0.63 -15.52 -10.52
C ASP A 77 0.35 -14.44 -10.04
N LEU A 78 -0.10 -13.61 -9.10
CA LEU A 78 0.74 -12.71 -8.32
C LEU A 78 1.79 -13.52 -7.54
N PRO A 79 3.02 -12.97 -7.37
CA PRO A 79 4.02 -13.59 -6.53
C PRO A 79 3.54 -13.69 -5.08
N GLU A 80 4.13 -14.60 -4.30
CA GLU A 80 3.81 -14.71 -2.88
C GLU A 80 3.99 -13.38 -2.15
N HIS A 81 2.96 -12.94 -1.43
CA HIS A 81 2.92 -11.65 -0.75
C HIS A 81 2.15 -11.72 0.57
N GLY A 82 2.40 -10.76 1.46
CA GLY A 82 1.75 -10.67 2.77
C GLY A 82 0.39 -9.95 2.76
N LEU A 83 0.04 -9.28 1.65
CA LEU A 83 -1.13 -8.39 1.56
C LEU A 83 -2.46 -9.10 1.82
N ARG A 84 -3.32 -8.45 2.61
CA ARG A 84 -4.66 -8.92 2.98
C ARG A 84 -5.70 -7.81 2.81
N THR A 85 -6.97 -8.22 2.79
CA THR A 85 -8.09 -7.28 2.84
C THR A 85 -8.04 -6.46 4.13
N GLY A 86 -8.12 -5.15 4.01
CA GLY A 86 -8.01 -4.19 5.11
C GLY A 86 -6.67 -3.47 5.19
N ASP A 87 -5.64 -3.96 4.48
CA ASP A 87 -4.33 -3.32 4.48
C ASP A 87 -4.39 -1.95 3.79
N ILE A 88 -3.71 -0.98 4.39
CA ILE A 88 -3.51 0.35 3.82
C ILE A 88 -2.32 0.25 2.86
N CYS A 89 -2.51 0.73 1.63
CA CYS A 89 -1.49 0.63 0.58
C CYS A 89 -1.43 1.92 -0.25
N ALA A 90 -0.33 2.07 -0.97
CA ALA A 90 -0.13 3.12 -1.96
C ALA A 90 0.10 2.49 -3.33
N VAL A 91 -0.51 3.05 -4.37
CA VAL A 91 -0.30 2.64 -5.76
C VAL A 91 0.42 3.77 -6.47
N ALA A 92 1.58 3.51 -7.03
CA ALA A 92 2.39 4.52 -7.71
C ALA A 92 2.99 3.97 -9.01
N GLU A 93 3.64 4.83 -9.80
CA GLU A 93 4.46 4.35 -10.93
C GLU A 93 5.71 3.65 -10.39
N GLN A 94 6.02 2.50 -10.97
CA GLN A 94 7.20 1.74 -10.60
C GLN A 94 8.46 2.45 -11.11
N PRO A 95 9.44 2.73 -10.26
CA PRO A 95 10.66 3.39 -10.66
C PRO A 95 11.50 2.50 -11.58
N LYS A 96 12.13 3.07 -12.62
CA LYS A 96 12.88 2.31 -13.63
C LYS A 96 14.26 1.79 -13.18
N GLY A 97 14.53 1.81 -11.88
CA GLY A 97 15.75 1.28 -11.25
C GLY A 97 16.95 2.23 -11.25
N ALA A 98 17.07 3.14 -12.23
CA ALA A 98 18.16 4.12 -12.32
C ALA A 98 17.87 5.47 -11.63
N GLU A 99 16.64 5.67 -11.14
CA GLU A 99 16.17 6.92 -10.55
C GLU A 99 16.76 7.15 -9.16
N ARG A 100 17.13 8.40 -8.89
CA ARG A 100 17.72 8.82 -7.62
C ARG A 100 16.66 8.79 -6.51
N LYS A 101 17.08 8.67 -5.25
CA LYS A 101 16.18 8.63 -4.07
C LYS A 101 15.09 9.72 -4.11
N LYS A 102 15.46 10.95 -4.45
CA LYS A 102 14.55 12.10 -4.55
C LYS A 102 13.51 11.99 -5.68
N GLU A 103 13.83 11.26 -6.75
CA GLU A 103 12.88 11.00 -7.85
C GLU A 103 11.89 9.90 -7.47
N ARG A 104 12.29 8.95 -6.61
CA ARG A 104 11.37 7.94 -6.08
C ARG A 104 10.37 8.53 -5.09
N GLU A 105 10.85 9.37 -4.17
CA GLU A 105 9.99 10.10 -3.23
C GLU A 105 8.93 10.93 -3.97
N SER A 106 9.29 11.59 -5.08
CA SER A 106 8.32 12.36 -5.87
C SER A 106 7.36 11.49 -6.69
N MET A 107 7.75 10.26 -7.06
CA MET A 107 6.84 9.30 -7.70
C MET A 107 5.85 8.70 -6.70
N GLU A 108 6.27 8.45 -5.45
CA GLU A 108 5.41 8.02 -4.36
C GLU A 108 4.40 9.10 -3.98
N GLU A 109 4.84 10.38 -3.91
CA GLU A 109 3.94 11.52 -3.68
C GLU A 109 2.88 11.70 -4.78
N ARG A 110 3.19 11.27 -6.01
CA ARG A 110 2.25 11.28 -7.15
C ARG A 110 1.36 10.04 -7.22
N GLY A 111 1.58 9.08 -6.34
CA GLY A 111 0.75 7.89 -6.22
C GLY A 111 -0.62 8.18 -5.61
N CYS A 112 -1.42 7.12 -5.47
CA CYS A 112 -2.72 7.17 -4.81
C CYS A 112 -2.75 6.23 -3.61
N SER A 113 -3.31 6.68 -2.49
CA SER A 113 -3.51 5.87 -1.29
C SER A 113 -4.87 5.17 -1.32
N GLY A 114 -4.93 3.98 -0.73
CA GLY A 114 -6.16 3.22 -0.64
C GLY A 114 -6.09 2.05 0.32
N VAL A 115 -7.17 1.29 0.34
CA VAL A 115 -7.31 0.09 1.18
C VAL A 115 -7.53 -1.12 0.28
N VAL A 116 -6.82 -2.21 0.55
CA VAL A 116 -7.04 -3.48 -0.13
C VAL A 116 -8.42 -4.01 0.23
N THR A 117 -9.28 -4.17 -0.77
CA THR A 117 -10.66 -4.67 -0.60
C THR A 117 -10.80 -6.13 -1.01
N ARG A 118 -9.91 -6.62 -1.87
CA ARG A 118 -9.92 -7.99 -2.35
C ARG A 118 -8.53 -8.44 -2.75
N VAL A 119 -8.18 -9.65 -2.35
CA VAL A 119 -6.97 -10.35 -2.81
C VAL A 119 -7.41 -11.60 -3.57
N GLN A 120 -6.94 -11.76 -4.79
CA GLN A 120 -7.11 -12.94 -5.63
C GLN A 120 -5.74 -13.47 -6.03
N ARG A 121 -5.71 -14.67 -6.64
CA ARG A 121 -4.47 -15.25 -7.13
C ARG A 121 -3.79 -14.37 -8.17
N GLU A 122 -4.54 -13.80 -9.11
CA GLU A 122 -3.98 -13.06 -10.26
C GLU A 122 -4.11 -11.54 -10.13
N ALA A 123 -4.83 -11.05 -9.10
CA ALA A 123 -5.14 -9.63 -8.96
C ALA A 123 -5.36 -9.20 -7.51
N VAL A 124 -5.06 -7.93 -7.23
CA VAL A 124 -5.41 -7.24 -5.99
C VAL A 124 -6.32 -6.06 -6.31
N THR A 125 -7.37 -5.86 -5.51
CA THR A 125 -8.29 -4.73 -5.66
C THR A 125 -8.11 -3.73 -4.54
N VAL A 126 -7.89 -2.46 -4.88
CA VAL A 126 -7.69 -1.35 -3.95
C VAL A 126 -8.85 -0.35 -4.09
N ALA A 127 -9.44 0.03 -2.98
CA ALA A 127 -10.36 1.17 -2.91
C ALA A 127 -9.57 2.44 -2.60
N LEU A 128 -9.62 3.43 -3.50
CA LEU A 128 -8.93 4.69 -3.32
C LEU A 128 -9.62 5.54 -2.25
N ASP A 129 -8.82 6.31 -1.51
CA ASP A 129 -9.36 7.13 -0.44
C ASP A 129 -10.07 8.38 -0.96
N LYS A 130 -9.59 8.94 -2.08
CA LYS A 130 -10.15 10.12 -2.74
C LYS A 130 -10.92 9.72 -4.01
N ASP A 131 -12.02 10.43 -4.26
CA ASP A 131 -12.94 10.13 -5.36
C ASP A 131 -12.37 10.48 -6.74
N GLU A 132 -11.53 11.52 -6.82
CA GLU A 132 -10.82 11.93 -8.02
C GLU A 132 -9.31 11.80 -7.80
N VAL A 133 -8.75 10.67 -8.23
CA VAL A 133 -7.29 10.52 -8.33
C VAL A 133 -6.95 10.08 -9.74
N GLU A 134 -6.04 10.82 -10.37
CA GLU A 134 -5.47 10.43 -11.64
C GLU A 134 -4.59 9.20 -11.39
N VAL A 135 -5.13 8.01 -11.71
CA VAL A 135 -4.38 6.77 -11.61
C VAL A 135 -3.21 6.85 -12.59
N PRO A 136 -1.97 6.61 -12.14
CA PRO A 136 -0.84 6.71 -13.03
C PRO A 136 -0.97 5.72 -14.21
N ARG A 137 -0.57 6.14 -15.41
CA ARG A 137 -0.74 5.36 -16.65
C ARG A 137 0.45 4.46 -16.96
N GLY A 138 1.54 4.60 -16.19
CA GLY A 138 2.73 3.78 -16.34
C GLY A 138 2.56 2.36 -15.78
N LYS A 139 3.67 1.62 -15.77
CA LYS A 139 3.79 0.38 -15.01
C LYS A 139 3.68 0.71 -13.52
N LEU A 140 2.80 0.03 -12.81
CA LEU A 140 2.47 0.33 -11.43
C LEU A 140 3.20 -0.59 -10.45
N TRP A 141 3.29 -0.14 -9.22
CA TRP A 141 3.59 -0.97 -8.06
C TRP A 141 2.66 -0.61 -6.90
N LEU A 142 2.48 -1.58 -6.00
CA LEU A 142 1.70 -1.48 -4.77
C LEU A 142 2.57 -1.82 -3.57
#